data_AF-A0A350CAQ4-F1
#
_entry.id   AF-A0A350CAQ4-F1
#
_cell.length_a   1.000
_cell.length_b   1.000
_cell.length_c   1.000
_cell.angle_alpha   90.00
_cell.angle_beta   90.00
_cell.angle_gamma   90.00
#
_symmetry.space_group_name_H-M   'P 1'
#
loop_
_entity.id
_entity.type
_entity.pdbx_description
1 polymer ?
#
loop_
_entity_poly.entity_id
_entity_poly.type
_entity_poly.pdbx_seq_one_letter_code
_entity_poly.pdbx_strand_id
1 'polypeptide(L)' 'MADPSDVQRRYREFLDLLPLTLSLAGLPPSDHGRYFTAEQIESRLFTIRHAWKAARQVVRECVAGGGDSQT' A
#
# COMPACT_ATOMS: atom_id res chain seq x y z
N MET A 1 10.40 -7.94 -20.65
CA MET A 1 8.98 -8.16 -20.27
C MET A 1 8.99 -8.90 -18.94
N ALA A 2 8.22 -8.45 -17.95
CA ALA A 2 8.07 -9.21 -16.72
C ALA A 2 7.42 -10.57 -17.03
N ASP A 3 7.89 -11.64 -16.41
CA ASP A 3 7.26 -12.95 -16.53
C ASP A 3 5.79 -12.85 -16.07
N PRO A 4 4.81 -13.40 -16.81
CA PRO A 4 3.40 -13.41 -16.39
C PRO A 4 3.20 -13.90 -14.95
N SER A 5 4.01 -14.86 -14.49
CA SER A 5 3.98 -15.38 -13.13
C SER A 5 4.45 -14.36 -12.08
N ASP A 6 5.45 -13.53 -12.40
CA ASP A 6 5.94 -12.46 -11.53
C ASP A 6 4.90 -11.34 -11.38
N VAL A 7 4.20 -11.01 -12.48
CA VAL A 7 3.12 -10.02 -12.46
C VAL A 7 1.97 -10.49 -11.58
N GLN A 8 1.56 -11.76 -11.71
CA GLN A 8 0.52 -12.35 -10.89
C GLN A 8 0.91 -12.39 -9.40
N ARG A 9 2.16 -12.76 -9.09
CA ARG A 9 2.67 -12.77 -7.71
C ARG A 9 2.63 -11.37 -7.08
N ARG A 10 3.15 -10.35 -7.78
CA ARG A 10 3.14 -8.96 -7.31
C ARG A 10 1.72 -8.40 -7.18
N TYR A 11 0.82 -8.79 -8.08
CA TYR A 11 -0.59 -8.41 -7.99
C TYR A 11 -1.25 -8.97 -6.73
N ARG A 12 -1.00 -10.24 -6.40
CA ARG A 12 -1.52 -10.85 -5.17
C ARG A 12 -0.94 -10.19 -3.92
N GLU A 13 0.38 -9.99 -3.89
CA GLU A 13 1.06 -9.26 -2.80
C GLU A 13 0.45 -7.86 -2.58
N PHE A 14 0.16 -7.14 -3.67
CA PHE A 14 -0.51 -5.84 -3.59
C PHE A 14 -1.89 -5.95 -2.96
N LEU A 15 -2.73 -6.89 -3.41
CA LEU A 15 -4.07 -7.11 -2.86
C LEU A 15 -4.03 -7.48 -1.37
N ASP A 16 -3.13 -8.36 -0.96
CA ASP A 16 -3.01 -8.82 0.43
C ASP A 16 -2.63 -7.69 1.38
N LEU A 17 -1.87 -6.71 0.89
CA LEU A 17 -1.38 -5.57 1.66
C LEU A 17 -2.18 -4.27 1.44
N LEU A 18 -3.26 -4.31 0.65
CA LEU A 18 -4.14 -3.17 0.44
C LEU A 18 -4.71 -2.59 1.75
N PRO A 19 -5.19 -3.38 2.73
CA PRO A 19 -5.75 -2.83 3.97
C PRO A 19 -4.72 -1.98 4.73
N LEU A 20 -3.51 -2.51 4.95
CA LEU A 20 -2.42 -1.78 5.61
C LEU A 20 -2.01 -0.53 4.81
N THR A 21 -1.93 -0.65 3.48
CA THR A 21 -1.61 0.47 2.59
C THR A 21 -2.61 1.61 2.73
N LEU A 22 -3.91 1.32 2.75
CA LEU A 22 -4.95 2.34 2.89
C LEU A 22 -4.97 2.95 4.30
N SER A 23 -4.74 2.14 5.34
CA SER A 23 -4.62 2.63 6.71
C SER A 23 -3.44 3.58 6.89
N LEU A 24 -2.27 3.28 6.30
CA LEU A 24 -1.10 4.16 6.34
C LEU A 24 -1.25 5.41 5.47
N ALA A 25 -1.99 5.31 4.37
CA ALA A 25 -2.24 6.45 3.49
C ALA A 25 -3.10 7.53 4.16
N GLY A 26 -3.99 7.15 5.10
CA GLY A 26 -4.77 8.09 5.92
C GLY A 26 -5.66 9.04 5.11
N LEU A 27 -6.01 8.68 3.88
CA LEU A 27 -6.73 9.56 2.96
C LEU A 27 -8.22 9.61 3.31
N PRO A 28 -8.83 10.80 3.49
CA PRO A 28 -10.26 10.91 3.78
C PRO A 28 -11.10 10.44 2.58
N PRO A 29 -12.33 9.96 2.79
CA PRO A 29 -13.28 9.74 1.70
C PRO A 29 -13.68 11.07 1.05
N SER A 30 -14.33 11.00 -0.12
CA SER A 30 -14.95 12.20 -0.71
C SER A 30 -16.20 12.60 0.07
N ASP A 31 -16.51 13.90 0.10
CA ASP A 31 -17.80 14.37 0.61
C ASP A 31 -18.96 13.75 -0.19
N HIS A 32 -20.10 13.58 0.46
CA HIS A 32 -21.31 13.11 -0.21
C HIS A 32 -21.68 14.02 -1.40
N GLY A 33 -21.87 13.41 -2.57
CA GLY A 33 -22.24 14.12 -3.80
C GLY A 33 -21.11 14.90 -4.46
N ARG A 34 -19.86 14.81 -3.98
CA ARG A 34 -18.70 15.46 -4.59
C ARG A 34 -17.73 14.45 -5.18
N TYR A 35 -17.28 14.72 -6.39
CA TYR A 35 -16.18 14.00 -7.02
C TYR A 35 -14.85 14.68 -6.70
N PHE A 36 -13.79 13.90 -6.67
CA PHE A 36 -12.44 14.46 -6.61
C PHE A 36 -12.10 15.17 -7.93
N THR A 37 -11.38 16.29 -7.82
CA THR A 37 -10.74 16.91 -8.98
C THR A 37 -9.55 16.08 -9.46
N ALA A 38 -9.04 16.35 -10.66
CA ALA A 38 -7.84 15.67 -11.17
C ALA A 38 -6.64 15.84 -10.24
N GLU A 39 -6.40 17.05 -9.73
CA GLU A 39 -5.31 17.35 -8.79
C GLU A 39 -5.46 16.57 -7.47
N GLN A 40 -6.69 16.48 -6.94
CA GLN A 40 -6.97 15.69 -5.74
C GLN A 40 -6.70 14.20 -6.01
N ILE A 41 -7.08 13.67 -7.18
CA ILE A 41 -6.78 12.30 -7.57
C ILE A 41 -5.27 12.07 -7.65
N GLU A 42 -4.53 12.97 -8.29
CA GLU A 42 -3.07 12.87 -8.41
C GLU A 42 -2.36 12.86 -7.06
N SER A 43 -2.76 13.75 -6.15
CA SER A 43 -2.28 13.78 -4.77
C SER A 43 -2.55 12.44 -4.05
N ARG A 44 -3.76 11.91 -4.16
CA ARG A 44 -4.13 10.61 -3.57
C ARG A 44 -3.32 9.46 -4.16
N LEU A 45 -3.11 9.44 -5.49
CA LEU A 45 -2.29 8.43 -6.16
C LEU A 45 -0.85 8.46 -5.66
N PHE A 46 -0.28 9.66 -5.45
CA PHE A 46 1.05 9.81 -4.87
C PHE A 46 1.10 9.22 -3.45
N THR A 47 0.16 9.61 -2.58
CA THR A 47 0.10 9.10 -1.21
C THR A 47 -0.05 7.58 -1.14
N ILE A 48 -0.95 6.99 -1.95
CA ILE A 48 -1.14 5.53 -1.99
C ILE A 48 0.15 4.81 -2.42
N ARG A 49 0.87 5.32 -3.43
CA ARG A 49 2.15 4.73 -3.86
C ARG A 49 3.23 4.79 -2.77
N HIS A 50 3.26 5.87 -1.99
CA HIS A 50 4.19 6.00 -0.87
C HIS A 50 3.82 5.05 0.28
N ALA A 51 2.54 5.00 0.66
CA ALA A 51 2.04 4.09 1.67
C ALA A 51 2.27 2.62 1.30
N TRP A 52 2.14 2.26 0.01
CA TRP A 52 2.43 0.91 -0.47
C TRP A 52 3.89 0.50 -0.23
N LYS A 53 4.83 1.41 -0.49
CA LYS A 53 6.25 1.17 -0.22
C LYS A 53 6.50 0.97 1.28
N ALA A 54 5.91 1.82 2.12
CA ALA A 54 6.01 1.72 3.57
C ALA A 54 5.40 0.41 4.12
N ALA A 55 4.22 0.02 3.64
CA ALA A 55 3.55 -1.22 4.03
C ALA A 55 4.42 -2.45 3.76
N ARG A 56 5.01 -2.55 2.57
CA ARG A 56 5.94 -3.65 2.25
C ARG A 56 7.18 -3.65 3.13
N GLN A 57 7.73 -2.47 3.43
CA GLN A 57 8.89 -2.35 4.32
C GLN A 57 8.55 -2.88 5.71
N VAL A 58 7.45 -2.42 6.31
CA VAL A 58 7.00 -2.86 7.64
C VAL A 58 6.74 -4.36 7.66
N VAL A 59 6.03 -4.91 6.67
CA VAL A 59 5.76 -6.34 6.60
C VAL A 59 7.05 -7.14 6.50
N ARG A 60 8.01 -6.69 5.69
CA ARG A 60 9.32 -7.33 5.59
C ARG A 60 10.05 -7.30 6.93
N GLU A 61 10.04 -6.18 7.64
CA GLU A 61 10.64 -6.05 8.97
C GLU A 61 9.97 -7.00 9.97
N CYS A 62 8.65 -7.06 10.01
CA CYS A 62 7.90 -7.95 10.92
C CYS A 62 8.07 -9.44 10.62
N VAL A 63 8.17 -9.83 9.34
CA VAL A 63 8.22 -11.24 8.93
C VAL A 63 9.66 -11.77 8.83
N ALA A 64 10.61 -10.96 8.33
CA ALA A 64 12.02 -11.37 8.23
C ALA A 64 12.81 -11.11 9.52
N GLY A 65 12.32 -10.24 10.40
CA GLY A 65 12.89 -9.92 11.72
C GLY A 65 12.13 -10.57 12.87
N GLY A 66 11.62 -11.79 12.67
CA GLY A 66 10.95 -12.54 13.72
C GLY A 66 11.85 -12.74 14.95
N GLY A 67 11.59 -11.96 15.99
CA GLY A 67 12.16 -12.11 17.32
C GLY A 67 13.12 -10.99 17.69
N ASP A 68 12.62 -10.00 18.43
CA ASP A 68 13.35 -9.58 19.62
C ASP A 68 13.60 -10.84 20.46
N SER A 69 14.70 -11.54 20.16
CA SER A 69 15.37 -12.43 21.09
C SER A 69 16.03 -11.53 22.14
N GLN A 70 15.20 -11.02 23.05
CA GLN A 70 15.67 -10.33 24.23
C GLN A 70 14.78 -10.71 25.41
N THR A 71 15.02 -11.91 25.96
CA THR A 71 15.14 -12.17 27.40
C THR A 71 15.72 -13.56 27.65
#